data_AF-A0A4R4YJ77-F1
#
_entry.id   AF-A0A4R4YJ77-F1
#
_cell.length_a   1.000
_cell.length_b   1.000
_cell.length_c   1.000
_cell.angle_alpha   90.00
_cell.angle_beta   90.00
_cell.angle_gamma   90.00
#
_symmetry.space_group_name_H-M   'P 1'
#
loop_
_entity.id
_entity.type
_entity.pdbx_description
1 polymer ?
#
loop_
_entity_poly.entity_id
_entity_poly.type
_entity_poly.pdbx_seq_one_letter_code
_entity_poly.pdbx_strand_id
1 'polypeptide(L)'
;MDDRLALQGILFVLYTAVPWEFLPQELGFGSGMTCWRRLRDWHQAGVWDRLHQLLFAELHAAGQLDWSKAVIDSSHVRTLKGGPKPARARSTAPSRARNTTSSPKEEESPSPSP
;
A
#
# COMPACT_ATOMS: atom_id res chain seq x y z
N MET A 1 6.43 11.60 -18.81
CA MET A 1 5.32 11.72 -17.84
C MET A 1 5.42 13.09 -17.23
N ASP A 2 4.32 13.84 -17.19
CA ASP A 2 4.29 15.14 -16.53
C ASP A 2 4.41 14.97 -15.00
N ASP A 3 5.21 15.81 -14.36
CA ASP A 3 5.52 15.71 -12.92
C ASP A 3 4.30 15.96 -12.05
N ARG A 4 3.39 16.82 -12.53
CA ARG A 4 2.13 17.09 -11.85
C ARG A 4 1.24 15.84 -11.82
N LEU A 5 1.10 15.16 -12.96
CA LEU A 5 0.34 13.91 -13.06
C LEU A 5 0.95 12.82 -12.19
N ALA A 6 2.29 12.71 -12.16
CA ALA A 6 2.97 11.76 -11.30
C ALA A 6 2.70 12.02 -9.81
N LEU A 7 2.80 13.29 -9.38
CA LEU A 7 2.49 13.67 -8.01
C LEU A 7 1.02 13.37 -7.65
N GLN A 8 0.08 13.70 -8.54
CA GLN A 8 -1.34 13.40 -8.32
C GLN A 8 -1.60 11.89 -8.17
N GLY A 9 -1.00 11.07 -9.04
CA GLY A 9 -1.11 9.61 -8.93
C GLY A 9 -0.49 9.05 -7.66
N ILE A 10 0.67 9.56 -7.23
CA ILE A 10 1.31 9.19 -5.96
C ILE A 10 0.38 9.53 -4.78
N LEU A 11 -0.12 10.76 -4.72
CA LEU A 11 -1.00 11.20 -3.63
C LEU A 11 -2.30 10.39 -3.59
N PHE A 12 -2.88 10.07 -4.74
CA PHE A 12 -4.07 9.22 -4.82
C PHE A 12 -3.83 7.84 -4.20
N VAL A 13 -2.74 7.17 -4.59
CA VAL A 13 -2.38 5.84 -4.05
C VAL A 13 -2.14 5.91 -2.55
N LEU A 14 -1.39 6.92 -2.07
CA LEU A 14 -1.09 7.05 -0.65
C LEU A 14 -2.34 7.37 0.19
N TYR A 15 -3.27 8.16 -0.34
CA TYR A 15 -4.50 8.53 0.34
C TYR A 15 -5.51 7.37 0.40
N THR A 16 -5.65 6.63 -0.70
CA THR A 16 -6.61 5.52 -0.82
C THR A 16 -6.07 4.18 -0.34
N ALA A 17 -4.74 4.08 -0.16
CA ALA A 17 -4.01 2.87 0.16
C ALA A 17 -4.25 1.69 -0.82
N VAL A 18 -4.64 1.98 -2.07
CA VAL A 18 -4.77 0.94 -3.09
C VAL A 18 -3.40 0.44 -3.54
N PRO A 19 -3.28 -0.82 -4.01
CA PRO A 19 -2.07 -1.28 -4.68
C PRO A 19 -1.75 -0.39 -5.90
N TRP A 20 -0.47 -0.18 -6.19
CA TRP A 20 -0.02 0.61 -7.35
C TRP A 20 -0.59 0.10 -8.68
N GLU A 21 -0.77 -1.21 -8.82
CA GLU A 21 -1.36 -1.84 -10.01
C GLU A 21 -2.84 -1.51 -10.20
N PHE A 22 -3.53 -1.07 -9.16
CA PHE A 22 -4.96 -0.74 -9.16
C PHE A 22 -5.23 0.77 -9.26
N LEU A 23 -4.19 1.57 -9.56
CA LEU A 23 -4.40 2.98 -9.88
C LEU A 23 -5.27 3.09 -11.14
N PRO A 24 -6.47 3.71 -11.06
CA PRO A 24 -7.36 3.83 -12.22
C PRO A 24 -6.68 4.64 -13.33
N GLN A 25 -6.57 4.05 -14.53
CA GLN A 25 -5.92 4.69 -15.67
C GLN A 25 -6.81 5.79 -16.28
N GLU A 26 -8.11 5.72 -16.05
CA GLU A 26 -9.13 6.67 -16.50
C GLU A 26 -8.90 8.07 -15.91
N LEU A 27 -8.21 8.18 -14.78
CA LEU A 27 -7.85 9.44 -14.14
C LEU A 27 -6.67 10.16 -14.83
N GLY A 28 -6.02 9.52 -15.80
CA GLY A 28 -4.96 10.14 -16.61
C GLY A 28 -3.63 10.35 -15.87
N PHE A 29 -3.46 9.82 -14.66
CA PHE A 29 -2.21 9.94 -13.91
C PHE A 29 -1.04 9.14 -14.50
N GLY A 30 -1.32 8.26 -15.47
CA GLY A 30 -0.39 7.24 -15.96
C GLY A 30 -0.50 5.94 -15.16
N SER A 31 0.41 4.99 -15.41
CA SER A 31 0.39 3.71 -14.68
C SER A 31 0.94 3.89 -13.27
N GLY A 32 0.35 3.20 -12.29
CA GLY A 32 0.84 3.30 -10.91
C GLY A 32 2.26 2.78 -10.73
N MET A 33 2.75 1.86 -11.59
CA MET A 33 4.17 1.50 -11.61
C MET A 33 5.09 2.65 -12.05
N THR A 34 4.62 3.55 -12.91
CA THR A 34 5.37 4.76 -13.29
C THR A 34 5.39 5.75 -12.12
N CYS A 35 4.24 5.95 -11.46
CA CYS A 35 4.13 6.74 -10.22
C CYS A 35 5.08 6.21 -9.13
N TRP A 36 5.13 4.90 -8.92
CA TRP A 36 6.01 4.28 -7.92
C TRP A 36 7.49 4.49 -8.24
N ARG A 37 7.90 4.31 -9.51
CA ARG A 37 9.29 4.60 -9.92
C ARG A 37 9.62 6.07 -9.69
N ARG A 38 8.71 6.98 -10.05
CA ARG A 38 8.90 8.42 -9.82
C ARG A 38 9.03 8.75 -8.33
N LEU A 39 8.16 8.18 -7.49
CA LEU A 39 8.23 8.31 -6.03
C LEU A 39 9.60 7.91 -5.49
N ARG A 40 10.09 6.74 -5.91
CA ARG A 40 11.41 6.23 -5.51
C ARG A 40 12.55 7.15 -5.97
N ASP A 41 12.54 7.55 -7.23
CA ASP A 41 13.60 8.39 -7.81
C ASP A 41 13.61 9.78 -7.13
N TRP A 42 12.44 10.34 -6.83
CA TRP A 42 12.29 11.60 -6.07
C TRP A 42 12.72 11.48 -4.62
N HIS A 43 12.48 10.33 -3.99
CA HIS A 43 12.99 10.06 -2.65
C HIS A 43 14.52 10.04 -2.64
N GLN A 44 15.16 9.37 -3.60
CA GLN A 44 16.61 9.36 -3.74
C GLN A 44 17.19 10.75 -4.05
N ALA A 45 16.46 11.58 -4.80
CA ALA A 45 16.86 12.94 -5.13
C ALA A 45 16.56 13.96 -4.00
N GLY A 46 15.93 13.55 -2.89
CA GLY A 46 15.58 14.44 -1.77
C GLY A 46 14.46 15.44 -2.10
N VAL A 47 13.64 15.16 -3.12
CA VAL A 47 12.55 16.06 -3.54
C VAL A 47 11.50 16.22 -2.44
N TRP A 48 11.17 15.13 -1.74
CA TRP A 48 10.19 15.16 -0.66
C TRP A 48 10.66 15.98 0.54
N ASP A 49 11.94 15.91 0.88
CA ASP A 49 12.51 16.70 1.98
C ASP A 49 12.44 18.19 1.68
N ARG A 50 12.80 18.59 0.45
CA ARG A 50 12.70 19.98 0.00
C ARG A 50 11.25 20.46 -0.06
N LEU A 51 10.35 19.64 -0.60
CA LEU A 51 8.92 19.96 -0.66
C LEU A 51 8.34 20.16 0.74
N HIS A 52 8.69 19.28 1.67
CA HIS A 52 8.27 19.39 3.07
C HIS A 52 8.78 20.69 3.71
N GLN A 53 10.06 21.04 3.51
CA GLN A 53 10.63 22.29 4.02
C GLN A 53 9.93 23.53 3.44
N LEU A 54 9.64 23.54 2.14
CA LEU A 54 8.95 24.66 1.48
C LEU A 54 7.52 24.81 2.02
N LEU A 55 6.77 23.71 2.06
CA LEU A 55 5.40 23.71 2.60
C LEU A 55 5.40 24.18 4.06
N PHE A 56 6.35 23.69 4.85
CA PHE A 56 6.49 24.07 6.25
C PHE A 56 6.81 25.56 6.41
N ALA A 57 7.72 26.11 5.60
CA ALA A 57 8.07 27.52 5.62
C ALA A 57 6.87 28.41 5.26
N GLU A 58 6.09 28.04 4.23
CA GLU A 58 4.88 28.75 3.82
C GLU A 58 3.80 28.73 4.91
N LEU A 59 3.54 27.57 5.51
CA LEU A 59 2.57 27.44 6.61
C LEU A 59 3.01 28.22 7.85
N HIS A 60 4.31 28.23 8.15
CA HIS A 60 4.87 29.03 9.23
C HIS A 60 4.69 30.53 8.97
N ALA A 61 5.04 31.00 7.78
CA ALA A 61 4.89 32.39 7.37
C ALA A 61 3.42 32.85 7.40
N ALA A 62 2.49 31.96 7.04
CA ALA A 62 1.06 32.21 7.09
C ALA A 62 0.45 32.10 8.50
N GLY A 63 1.24 31.74 9.54
CA GLY A 63 0.75 31.57 10.90
C GLY A 63 -0.25 30.41 11.07
N GLN A 64 -0.25 29.44 10.15
CA GLN A 64 -1.21 28.33 10.13
C GLN A 64 -0.74 27.10 10.91
N LEU A 65 0.46 27.16 11.50
CA LEU A 65 0.99 26.11 12.37
C LEU A 65 0.48 26.30 13.81
N ASP A 66 -0.39 25.40 14.26
CA ASP A 66 -0.83 25.32 15.65
C ASP A 66 0.24 24.65 16.52
N TRP A 67 1.15 25.45 17.06
CA TRP A 67 2.23 25.00 17.96
C TRP A 67 1.75 24.52 19.33
N SER A 68 0.47 24.71 19.68
CA SER A 68 -0.06 24.19 20.95
C SER A 68 -0.26 22.67 20.93
N LYS A 69 -0.18 22.05 19.74
CA LYS A 69 -0.35 20.60 19.54
C LYS A 69 0.87 20.02 18.84
N ALA A 70 1.60 19.16 19.53
CA ALA A 70 2.65 18.35 18.95
C ALA A 70 2.19 16.88 18.89
N VAL A 71 2.23 16.27 17.70
CA VAL A 71 1.98 14.84 17.52
C VAL A 71 3.31 14.15 17.25
N ILE A 72 3.66 13.19 18.10
CA ILE A 72 4.84 12.34 17.90
C ILE A 72 4.36 11.09 17.17
N ASP A 73 4.84 10.87 15.94
CA ASP A 73 4.64 9.61 15.23
C ASP A 73 5.81 8.65 15.48
N SER A 74 5.54 7.33 15.45
CA SER A 74 6.54 6.29 15.64
C SER A 74 6.50 5.26 14.51
N SER A 75 7.61 5.08 13.81
CA SER A 75 7.76 4.06 12.79
C SER A 75 8.31 2.76 13.38
N HIS A 76 7.63 1.64 13.16
CA HIS A 76 8.09 0.31 13.57
C HIS A 76 8.78 -0.39 12.39
N VAL A 77 10.09 -0.65 12.50
CA VAL A 77 10.83 -1.47 11.54
C VAL A 77 10.89 -2.91 12.05
N ARG A 78 10.44 -3.88 11.24
CA ARG A 78 10.57 -5.29 11.61
C ARG A 78 12.04 -5.67 11.72
N THR A 79 12.45 -6.21 12.87
CA THR A 79 13.75 -6.83 13.02
C THR A 79 13.74 -8.21 12.35
N LEU A 80 14.57 -8.37 11.31
CA LEU A 80 14.68 -9.63 10.54
C LEU A 80 15.50 -10.72 11.26
N LYS A 81 16.05 -10.44 12.45
CA LYS A 81 16.96 -11.33 13.16
C LYS A 81 16.27 -12.01 14.34
N GLY A 82 15.63 -13.14 14.08
CA GLY A 82 15.31 -14.11 15.13
C GLY A 82 16.62 -14.67 15.71
N GLY A 83 16.76 -14.65 17.02
CA GLY A 83 17.90 -15.29 17.70
C GLY A 83 17.99 -16.79 17.35
N PRO A 84 19.14 -17.44 17.58
CA PRO A 84 19.28 -18.88 17.38
C PRO A 84 18.17 -19.62 18.15
N LYS A 85 17.43 -20.52 17.50
CA LYS A 85 16.40 -21.33 18.16
C LYS A 85 17.08 -22.22 19.22
N PRO A 86 16.77 -22.07 20.54
CA PRO A 86 17.43 -22.87 21.57
C PRO A 86 17.01 -24.34 21.58
N ALA A 87 15.99 -24.73 20.80
CA ALA A 87 15.64 -26.13 20.59
C ALA A 87 14.78 -26.28 19.34
N ARG A 88 14.79 -27.49 18.74
CA ARG A 88 13.82 -27.90 17.73
C ARG A 88 12.42 -27.86 18.37
N ALA A 89 11.55 -27.00 17.85
CA ALA A 89 10.13 -27.05 18.20
C ALA A 89 9.62 -28.47 17.90
N ARG A 90 8.94 -29.10 18.87
CA ARG A 90 8.29 -30.39 18.61
C ARG A 90 7.28 -30.17 17.50
N SER A 91 7.44 -30.88 16.38
CA SER A 91 6.40 -30.93 15.36
C SER A 91 5.19 -31.56 16.03
N THR A 92 4.12 -30.80 16.21
CA THR A 92 2.80 -31.41 16.27
C THR A 92 2.59 -32.13 14.94
N ALA A 93 2.16 -33.39 15.00
CA ALA A 93 1.90 -34.18 13.81
C ALA A 93 0.94 -33.41 12.88
N PRO A 94 1.07 -33.53 11.55
CA PRO A 94 0.13 -32.91 10.64
C PRO A 94 -1.29 -33.39 10.96
N SER A 95 -2.12 -32.49 11.47
CA SER A 95 -3.55 -32.75 11.58
C SER A 95 -4.16 -32.54 10.20
N ARG A 96 -4.88 -33.54 9.71
CA ARG A 96 -5.63 -33.44 8.46
C ARG A 96 -6.68 -32.34 8.63
N ALA A 97 -6.50 -31.24 7.90
CA ALA A 97 -7.51 -30.17 7.84
C ALA A 97 -8.85 -30.77 7.36
N ARG A 98 -9.96 -30.36 7.98
CA ARG A 98 -11.31 -30.66 7.48
C ARG A 98 -11.43 -30.04 6.08
N ASN A 99 -11.56 -30.89 5.09
CA ASN A 99 -11.94 -30.53 3.73
C ASN A 99 -13.39 -30.05 3.75
N THR A 100 -13.61 -28.77 3.45
CA THR A 100 -14.95 -28.25 3.16
C THR A 100 -15.25 -28.57 1.70
N THR A 101 -15.61 -29.82 1.42
CA THR A 101 -16.20 -30.15 0.12
C THR A 101 -17.66 -29.68 0.17
N SER A 102 -17.93 -28.50 -0.39
CA SER A 102 -19.27 -28.12 -0.81
C SER A 102 -19.64 -29.02 -1.98
N SER A 103 -20.69 -29.83 -1.83
CA SER A 103 -21.29 -30.54 -2.96
C SER A 103 -21.72 -29.53 -4.03
N PRO A 104 -21.57 -29.83 -5.34
CA PRO A 104 -22.22 -29.05 -6.36
C PRO A 104 -23.74 -29.27 -6.24
N LYS A 105 -24.49 -28.19 -6.39
CA LYS A 105 -25.95 -28.22 -6.50
C LYS A 105 -26.29 -28.95 -7.80
N GLU A 106 -27.16 -29.96 -7.73
CA GLU A 106 -27.73 -30.60 -8.93
C GLU A 106 -28.38 -29.51 -9.78
N GLU A 107 -27.80 -29.28 -10.97
CA GLU A 107 -28.40 -28.44 -11.99
C GLU A 107 -29.21 -29.36 -12.90
N GLU A 108 -30.52 -29.18 -12.79
CA GLU A 108 -31.57 -29.85 -13.54
C GLU A 108 -31.32 -29.75 -15.06
N SER A 109 -31.26 -30.92 -15.72
CA SER A 109 -31.14 -31.00 -17.18
C SER A 109 -32.46 -30.62 -17.85
N PRO A 110 -32.50 -29.80 -18.92
CA PRO A 110 -33.72 -29.64 -19.69
C PRO A 110 -33.88 -30.82 -20.65
N SER A 111 -35.04 -31.48 -20.57
CA SER A 111 -35.50 -32.47 -21.54
C SER A 111 -35.66 -31.86 -22.94
N PRO A 112 -35.36 -32.59 -24.02
CA PRO A 112 -35.75 -32.18 -25.35
C PRO A 112 -37.22 -32.55 -25.59
N SER A 113 -37.89 -31.77 -26.43
CA SER A 113 -39.23 -32.08 -26.95
C SER A 113 -39.27 -31.69 -28.43
N PRO A 114 -40.15 -32.33 -29.21
CA PRO A 114 -39.83 -32.91 -30.53
C PRO A 114 -39.66 -31.91 -31.67
#